data_AF-W4G6S7-F1
#
_entry.id   AF-W4G6S7-F1
#
_cell.length_a   1.000
_cell.length_b   1.000
_cell.length_c   1.000
_cell.angle_alpha   90.00
_cell.angle_beta   90.00
_cell.angle_gamma   90.00
#
_symmetry.space_group_name_H-M   'P 1'
#
loop_
_entity.id
_entity.type
_entity.pdbx_description
1 polymer ?
#
loop_
_entity_poly.entity_id
_entity_poly.type
_entity_poly.pdbx_seq_one_letter_code
_entity_poly.pdbx_strand_id
1 'polypeptide(L)'
;MRAVFALAATLLTVFVSAHVSIQPPTAVGNKNAVTAVRVPHAYKGHNTTNVTVLIPKGILSVKPQQMAGWQVKLQSKLNTTTNASVVEAVTWYGGNLPDELYQDFGLQVRVGDLPVGTVLYFPVVQETTNGTLPWTSVPDASGKIPNAGYPAAKLTIVNATTTAPSATNASSNQANTPAAAAKSSSSERHAVASGCLVAAFASLALAVSGP
;
A
#
# COMPACT_ATOMS: atom_id res chain seq x y z
N MET A 1 -35.70 7.03 -51.52
CA MET A 1 -34.36 6.67 -50.99
C MET A 1 -34.41 6.86 -49.48
N ARG A 2 -34.35 5.78 -48.69
CA ARG A 2 -34.26 5.83 -47.22
C ARG A 2 -32.96 5.15 -46.84
N ALA A 3 -31.94 5.94 -46.52
CA ALA A 3 -30.69 5.46 -45.99
C ALA A 3 -30.87 5.16 -44.49
N VAL A 4 -30.75 3.89 -44.11
CA VAL A 4 -30.71 3.46 -42.71
C VAL A 4 -29.24 3.46 -42.30
N PHE A 5 -28.83 4.42 -41.48
CA PHE A 5 -27.53 4.41 -40.81
C PHE A 5 -27.61 3.48 -39.59
N ALA A 6 -26.98 2.31 -39.68
CA ALA A 6 -26.78 1.43 -38.54
C ALA A 6 -25.57 1.94 -37.74
N LEU A 7 -25.82 2.49 -36.56
CA LEU A 7 -24.78 2.90 -35.61
C LEU A 7 -24.29 1.66 -34.85
N ALA A 8 -23.10 1.17 -35.20
CA ALA A 8 -22.44 0.07 -34.50
C ALA A 8 -21.95 0.55 -33.12
N ALA A 9 -22.68 0.19 -32.06
CA ALA A 9 -22.23 0.42 -30.69
C ALA A 9 -21.16 -0.64 -30.32
N THR A 10 -19.89 -0.26 -30.41
CA THR A 10 -18.80 -1.04 -29.81
C THR A 10 -18.93 -1.04 -28.29
N LEU A 11 -19.34 -2.18 -27.73
CA LEU A 11 -19.29 -2.43 -26.28
C LEU A 11 -17.83 -2.37 -25.82
N LEU A 12 -17.45 -1.27 -25.19
CA LEU A 12 -16.25 -1.18 -24.36
C LEU A 12 -16.51 -2.00 -23.08
N THR A 13 -16.01 -3.23 -23.04
CA THR A 13 -15.97 -4.02 -21.80
C THR A 13 -14.98 -3.35 -20.84
N VAL A 14 -15.49 -2.60 -19.88
CA VAL A 14 -14.69 -2.11 -18.75
C VAL A 14 -14.27 -3.31 -17.90
N PHE A 15 -12.96 -3.59 -17.87
CA PHE A 15 -12.40 -4.58 -16.95
C PHE A 15 -12.45 -3.99 -15.54
N VAL A 16 -13.49 -4.30 -14.77
CA VAL A 16 -13.45 -4.08 -13.32
C VAL A 16 -12.37 -5.01 -12.75
N SER A 17 -11.27 -4.46 -12.25
CA SER A 17 -10.20 -5.23 -11.65
C SER A 17 -10.63 -5.72 -10.26
N ALA A 18 -11.38 -6.80 -10.24
CA ALA A 18 -11.92 -7.46 -9.05
C ALA A 18 -10.89 -8.30 -8.27
N HIS A 19 -9.72 -8.55 -8.84
CA HIS A 19 -8.73 -9.46 -8.27
C HIS A 19 -7.82 -8.78 -7.25
N VAL A 20 -7.51 -9.50 -6.18
CA VAL A 20 -6.45 -9.11 -5.24
C VAL A 20 -5.11 -9.01 -5.97
N SER A 21 -4.34 -7.96 -5.70
CA SER A 21 -3.07 -7.68 -6.39
C SER A 21 -1.97 -7.22 -5.44
N ILE A 22 -0.73 -7.26 -5.92
CA ILE A 22 0.42 -6.67 -5.21
C ILE A 22 0.70 -5.28 -5.79
N GLN A 23 0.91 -4.28 -4.93
CA GLN A 23 1.17 -2.89 -5.30
C GLN A 23 2.37 -2.30 -4.53
N PRO A 24 3.47 -1.90 -5.18
CA PRO A 24 3.78 -2.12 -6.59
C PRO A 24 4.01 -3.62 -6.90
N PRO A 25 3.67 -4.12 -8.10
CA PRO A 25 3.76 -5.54 -8.46
C PRO A 25 5.19 -6.01 -8.78
N THR A 26 6.21 -5.23 -8.39
CA THR A 26 7.62 -5.49 -8.72
C THR A 26 8.53 -5.18 -7.54
N ALA A 27 9.58 -5.98 -7.37
CA ALA A 27 10.64 -5.73 -6.39
C ALA A 27 12.01 -6.12 -6.94
N VAL A 28 13.07 -5.64 -6.31
CA VAL A 28 14.44 -5.98 -6.70
C VAL A 28 14.93 -7.14 -5.84
N GLY A 29 15.59 -8.12 -6.46
CA GLY A 29 16.24 -9.23 -5.77
C GLY A 29 17.30 -8.73 -4.79
N ASN A 30 17.46 -9.46 -3.68
CA ASN A 30 18.41 -9.16 -2.62
C ASN A 30 18.29 -7.73 -2.04
N LYS A 31 17.07 -7.18 -1.97
CA LYS A 31 16.78 -5.85 -1.41
C LYS A 31 15.56 -5.88 -0.48
N ASN A 32 15.42 -4.81 0.30
CA ASN A 32 14.17 -4.51 0.99
C ASN A 32 13.20 -3.86 0.00
N ALA A 33 11.91 -4.19 0.13
CA ALA A 33 10.84 -3.55 -0.62
C ALA A 33 9.68 -3.21 0.31
N VAL A 34 8.94 -2.16 -0.01
CA VAL A 34 7.63 -1.88 0.56
C VAL A 34 6.61 -2.14 -0.52
N THR A 35 5.63 -2.97 -0.20
CA THR A 35 4.54 -3.35 -1.09
C THR A 35 3.26 -3.49 -0.30
N ALA A 36 2.13 -3.66 -0.96
CA ALA A 36 0.86 -3.97 -0.32
C ALA A 36 0.10 -5.04 -1.07
N VAL A 37 -0.72 -5.80 -0.35
CA VAL A 37 -1.80 -6.58 -0.94
C VAL A 37 -3.00 -5.64 -1.07
N ARG A 38 -3.43 -5.33 -2.29
CA ARG A 38 -4.65 -4.56 -2.55
C ARG A 38 -5.85 -5.50 -2.59
N VAL A 39 -6.80 -5.27 -1.70
CA VAL A 39 -8.13 -5.92 -1.74
C VAL A 39 -9.13 -4.93 -2.34
N PRO A 40 -9.67 -5.20 -3.54
CA PRO A 40 -10.49 -4.23 -4.27
C PRO A 40 -11.96 -4.18 -3.84
N HIS A 41 -12.56 -5.30 -3.43
CA HIS A 41 -13.97 -5.40 -3.07
C HIS A 41 -14.24 -6.71 -2.30
N ALA A 42 -15.49 -6.94 -1.87
CA ALA A 42 -15.95 -8.15 -1.20
C ALA A 42 -17.09 -8.81 -1.99
N TYR A 43 -17.88 -9.70 -1.36
CA TYR A 43 -19.18 -10.01 -1.95
C TYR A 43 -20.07 -8.76 -1.95
N LYS A 44 -20.94 -8.62 -2.96
CA LYS A 44 -21.79 -7.45 -3.13
C LYS A 44 -22.54 -7.09 -1.84
N GLY A 45 -22.31 -5.89 -1.31
CA GLY A 45 -22.95 -5.40 -0.08
C GLY A 45 -22.47 -6.06 1.22
N HIS A 46 -21.34 -6.76 1.19
CA HIS A 46 -20.71 -7.38 2.35
C HIS A 46 -19.36 -6.76 2.64
N ASN A 47 -18.87 -6.95 3.86
CA ASN A 47 -17.64 -6.30 4.30
C ASN A 47 -16.55 -7.34 4.48
N THR A 48 -15.34 -7.01 4.07
CA THR A 48 -14.15 -7.78 4.43
C THR A 48 -13.79 -7.49 5.87
N THR A 49 -13.66 -8.55 6.67
CA THR A 49 -13.37 -8.46 8.10
C THR A 49 -11.95 -8.90 8.41
N ASN A 50 -11.42 -9.89 7.69
CA ASN A 50 -10.06 -10.41 7.86
C ASN A 50 -9.38 -10.63 6.51
N VAL A 51 -8.07 -10.37 6.47
CA VAL A 51 -7.20 -10.64 5.31
C VAL A 51 -5.95 -11.36 5.79
N THR A 52 -5.80 -12.61 5.36
CA THR A 52 -4.62 -13.43 5.66
C THR A 52 -3.78 -13.58 4.41
N VAL A 53 -2.51 -13.19 4.49
CA VAL A 53 -1.53 -13.30 3.41
C VAL A 53 -0.51 -14.37 3.78
N LEU A 54 -0.38 -15.39 2.94
CA LEU A 54 0.69 -16.37 3.07
C LEU A 54 1.97 -15.83 2.43
N ILE A 55 3.06 -15.89 3.18
CA ILE A 55 4.36 -15.36 2.77
C ILE A 55 5.08 -16.42 1.91
N PRO A 56 5.36 -16.13 0.62
CA PRO A 56 6.00 -17.11 -0.25
C PRO A 56 7.46 -17.35 0.12
N LYS A 57 7.95 -18.53 -0.29
CA LYS A 57 9.39 -18.79 -0.35
C LYS A 57 10.07 -17.70 -1.19
N GLY A 58 11.26 -17.28 -0.78
CA GLY A 58 11.98 -16.17 -1.41
C GLY A 58 11.77 -14.83 -0.70
N ILE A 59 10.83 -14.71 0.23
CA ILE A 59 10.80 -13.63 1.22
C ILE A 59 11.50 -14.11 2.49
N LEU A 60 12.54 -13.38 2.91
CA LEU A 60 13.39 -13.74 4.05
C LEU A 60 12.82 -13.22 5.38
N SER A 61 12.16 -12.07 5.34
CA SER A 61 11.45 -11.49 6.49
C SER A 61 10.35 -10.56 6.01
N VAL A 62 9.35 -10.34 6.87
CA VAL A 62 8.24 -9.45 6.61
C VAL A 62 7.86 -8.68 7.88
N LYS A 63 7.53 -7.40 7.71
CA LYS A 63 6.95 -6.55 8.73
C LYS A 63 5.66 -5.95 8.16
N PRO A 64 4.48 -6.34 8.68
CA PRO A 64 3.23 -5.76 8.21
C PRO A 64 3.04 -4.33 8.69
N GLN A 65 2.30 -3.56 7.92
CA GLN A 65 1.84 -2.23 8.29
C GLN A 65 0.77 -2.34 9.38
N GLN A 66 0.95 -1.56 10.45
CA GLN A 66 -0.11 -1.33 11.43
C GLN A 66 -1.14 -0.36 10.84
N MET A 67 -2.41 -0.72 10.94
CA MET A 67 -3.51 0.01 10.33
C MET A 67 -4.58 0.30 11.38
N ALA A 68 -5.10 1.52 11.41
CA ALA A 68 -6.16 1.88 12.35
C ALA A 68 -7.42 1.03 12.09
N GLY A 69 -8.05 0.54 13.16
CA GLY A 69 -9.22 -0.33 13.06
C GLY A 69 -8.91 -1.79 12.68
N TRP A 70 -7.66 -2.17 12.47
CA TRP A 70 -7.25 -3.55 12.21
C TRP A 70 -6.26 -4.03 13.26
N GLN A 71 -6.43 -5.28 13.71
CA GLN A 71 -5.45 -5.97 14.52
C GLN A 71 -4.54 -6.81 13.62
N VAL A 72 -3.31 -7.09 14.07
CA VAL A 72 -2.33 -7.86 13.30
C VAL A 72 -1.89 -9.08 14.08
N LYS A 73 -2.00 -10.26 13.45
CA LYS A 73 -1.48 -11.54 13.95
C LYS A 73 -0.39 -12.05 13.01
N LEU A 74 0.71 -12.51 13.59
CA LEU A 74 1.80 -13.17 12.87
C LEU A 74 1.80 -14.66 13.20
N GLN A 75 1.88 -15.49 12.17
CA GLN A 75 2.19 -16.91 12.31
C GLN A 75 3.61 -17.14 11.82
N SER A 76 4.44 -17.75 12.66
CA SER A 76 5.83 -18.06 12.34
C SER A 76 6.07 -19.56 12.35
N LYS A 77 7.04 -20.00 11.55
CA LYS A 77 7.58 -21.36 11.57
C LYS A 77 9.09 -21.34 11.75
N LEU A 78 9.64 -22.43 12.27
CA LEU A 78 11.08 -22.62 12.30
C LEU A 78 11.58 -22.96 10.88
N ASN A 79 12.53 -22.18 10.38
CA ASN A 79 13.36 -22.57 9.26
C ASN A 79 14.48 -23.48 9.79
N THR A 80 14.39 -24.77 9.48
CA THR A 80 15.34 -25.79 9.96
C THR A 80 16.74 -25.67 9.35
N THR A 81 16.86 -25.04 8.18
CA THR A 81 18.16 -24.80 7.53
C THR A 81 18.93 -23.67 8.21
N THR A 82 18.24 -22.61 8.61
CA THR A 82 18.87 -21.43 9.20
C THR A 82 18.72 -21.36 10.72
N ASN A 83 18.01 -22.31 11.33
CA ASN A 83 17.58 -22.29 12.75
C ASN A 83 16.92 -20.97 13.17
N ALA A 84 16.20 -20.31 12.26
CA ALA A 84 15.57 -19.02 12.49
C ALA A 84 14.04 -19.13 12.40
N SER A 85 13.33 -18.42 13.28
CA SER A 85 11.88 -18.29 13.17
C SER A 85 11.53 -17.29 12.05
N VAL A 86 10.75 -17.74 11.07
CA VAL A 86 10.33 -16.94 9.92
C VAL A 86 8.81 -16.81 9.91
N VAL A 87 8.30 -15.60 9.66
CA VAL A 87 6.87 -15.36 9.49
C VAL A 87 6.41 -16.01 8.20
N GLU A 88 5.42 -16.91 8.29
CA GLU A 88 4.83 -17.60 7.14
C GLU A 88 3.44 -17.09 6.78
N ALA A 89 2.75 -16.43 7.71
CA ALA A 89 1.49 -15.77 7.42
C ALA A 89 1.33 -14.49 8.25
N VAL A 90 0.69 -13.50 7.64
CA VAL A 90 0.26 -12.26 8.27
C VAL A 90 -1.25 -12.18 8.15
N THR A 91 -1.95 -11.95 9.26
CA THR A 91 -3.39 -11.72 9.26
C THR A 91 -3.70 -10.34 9.81
N TRP A 92 -4.38 -9.52 9.02
CA TRP A 92 -5.12 -8.37 9.52
C TRP A 92 -6.55 -8.82 9.83
N TYR A 93 -7.06 -8.54 11.02
CA TYR A 93 -8.37 -9.02 11.46
C TYR A 93 -9.14 -7.99 12.29
N GLY A 94 -10.44 -8.24 12.43
CA GLY A 94 -11.36 -7.37 13.16
C GLY A 94 -11.64 -6.05 12.46
N GLY A 95 -11.27 -5.93 11.18
CA GLY A 95 -11.48 -4.75 10.38
C GLY A 95 -12.86 -4.69 9.76
N ASN A 96 -13.08 -3.62 9.01
CA ASN A 96 -14.33 -3.37 8.32
C ASN A 96 -14.05 -2.64 7.00
N LEU A 97 -13.89 -3.39 5.92
CA LEU A 97 -13.75 -2.85 4.57
C LEU A 97 -15.03 -3.13 3.77
N PRO A 98 -15.89 -2.10 3.54
CA PRO A 98 -17.06 -2.20 2.69
C PRO A 98 -16.73 -2.59 1.24
N ASP A 99 -17.67 -3.27 0.57
CA ASP A 99 -17.54 -3.73 -0.81
C ASP A 99 -17.20 -2.62 -1.81
N GLU A 100 -17.71 -1.40 -1.59
CA GLU A 100 -17.51 -0.27 -2.49
C GLU A 100 -16.12 0.38 -2.37
N LEU A 101 -15.33 -0.04 -1.38
CA LEU A 101 -14.02 0.52 -1.07
C LEU A 101 -12.93 -0.53 -1.25
N TYR A 102 -11.74 -0.05 -1.59
CA TYR A 102 -10.54 -0.88 -1.60
C TYR A 102 -9.62 -0.50 -0.43
N GLN A 103 -8.76 -1.44 -0.03
CA GLN A 103 -7.73 -1.19 0.96
C GLN A 103 -6.43 -1.87 0.56
N ASP A 104 -5.34 -1.15 0.78
CA ASP A 104 -3.97 -1.68 0.70
C ASP A 104 -3.53 -2.17 2.08
N PHE A 105 -3.13 -3.44 2.16
CA PHE A 105 -2.56 -4.08 3.34
C PHE A 105 -1.04 -4.15 3.20
N GLY A 106 -0.37 -3.16 3.79
CA GLY A 106 1.06 -2.91 3.58
C GLY A 106 2.00 -3.95 4.20
N LEU A 107 3.08 -4.25 3.50
CA LEU A 107 4.13 -5.18 3.86
C LEU A 107 5.49 -4.55 3.53
N GLN A 108 6.37 -4.44 4.53
CA GLN A 108 7.78 -4.27 4.29
C GLN A 108 8.43 -5.65 4.27
N VAL A 109 9.10 -6.01 3.17
CA VAL A 109 9.67 -7.35 2.95
C VAL A 109 11.16 -7.28 2.65
N ARG A 110 11.91 -8.29 3.10
CA ARG A 110 13.26 -8.58 2.61
C ARG A 110 13.17 -9.66 1.55
N VAL A 111 13.40 -9.29 0.29
CA VAL A 111 13.42 -10.25 -0.83
C VAL A 111 14.77 -10.96 -0.85
N GLY A 112 14.77 -12.27 -1.01
CA GLY A 112 15.97 -13.09 -1.17
C GLY A 112 16.74 -12.77 -2.45
N ASP A 113 17.91 -13.38 -2.59
CA ASP A 113 18.68 -13.28 -3.83
C ASP A 113 18.02 -14.16 -4.91
N LEU A 114 17.21 -13.52 -5.75
CA LEU A 114 16.36 -14.17 -6.74
C LEU A 114 16.68 -13.62 -8.13
N PRO A 115 16.70 -14.47 -9.18
CA PRO A 115 16.89 -14.01 -10.55
C PRO A 115 15.78 -13.04 -11.00
N VAL A 116 16.14 -12.12 -11.89
CA VAL A 116 15.16 -11.27 -12.60
C VAL A 116 14.17 -12.14 -13.37
N GLY A 117 12.90 -11.75 -13.37
CA GLY A 117 11.81 -12.51 -13.96
C GLY A 117 11.19 -13.55 -13.03
N THR A 118 11.81 -13.83 -11.87
CA THR A 118 11.18 -14.69 -10.85
C THR A 118 9.85 -14.08 -10.41
N VAL A 119 8.79 -14.89 -10.35
CA VAL A 119 7.47 -14.48 -9.86
C VAL A 119 7.22 -15.11 -8.50
N LEU A 120 6.95 -14.26 -7.50
CA LEU A 120 6.50 -14.67 -6.18
C LEU A 120 4.99 -14.51 -6.10
N TYR A 121 4.28 -15.60 -5.82
CA TYR A 121 2.84 -15.58 -5.58
C TYR A 121 2.54 -15.46 -4.10
N PHE A 122 1.65 -14.54 -3.75
CA PHE A 122 1.15 -14.30 -2.40
C PHE A 122 -0.30 -14.80 -2.34
N PRO A 123 -0.55 -16.04 -1.88
CA PRO A 123 -1.89 -16.51 -1.62
C PRO A 123 -2.55 -15.64 -0.54
N VAL A 124 -3.79 -15.27 -0.77
CA VAL A 124 -4.57 -14.46 0.16
C VAL A 124 -5.90 -15.14 0.46
N VAL A 125 -6.24 -15.22 1.74
CA VAL A 125 -7.57 -15.62 2.21
C VAL A 125 -8.26 -14.37 2.72
N GLN A 126 -9.33 -13.97 2.05
CA GLN A 126 -10.15 -12.83 2.43
C GLN A 126 -11.45 -13.35 3.06
N GLU A 127 -11.66 -13.05 4.33
CA GLU A 127 -12.89 -13.37 5.04
C GLU A 127 -13.81 -12.17 5.03
N THR A 128 -15.08 -12.44 4.77
CA THR A 128 -16.12 -11.43 4.65
C THR A 128 -17.30 -11.79 5.54
N THR A 129 -18.25 -10.88 5.69
CA THR A 129 -19.52 -11.15 6.38
C THR A 129 -20.42 -12.17 5.64
N ASN A 130 -20.06 -12.62 4.44
CA ASN A 130 -20.77 -13.65 3.66
C ASN A 130 -19.87 -14.82 3.22
N GLY A 131 -18.84 -15.13 4.01
CA GLY A 131 -17.94 -16.25 3.75
C GLY A 131 -16.58 -15.82 3.22
N THR A 132 -15.90 -16.72 2.51
CA THR A 132 -14.46 -16.60 2.23
C THR A 132 -14.17 -16.57 0.74
N LEU A 133 -13.22 -15.71 0.35
CA LEU A 133 -12.68 -15.59 -1.00
C LEU A 133 -11.21 -16.09 -0.99
N PRO A 134 -10.90 -17.24 -1.62
CA PRO A 134 -9.59 -17.87 -1.55
C PRO A 134 -8.70 -17.50 -2.75
N TRP A 135 -8.13 -16.30 -2.76
CA TRP A 135 -7.18 -15.80 -3.77
C TRP A 135 -5.83 -16.54 -3.71
N THR A 136 -5.83 -17.84 -4.00
CA THR A 136 -4.71 -18.75 -3.74
C THR A 136 -4.27 -19.53 -4.98
N SER A 137 -4.96 -19.39 -6.11
CA SER A 137 -4.66 -20.16 -7.31
C SER A 137 -3.37 -19.69 -7.97
N VAL A 138 -2.40 -20.59 -8.08
CA VAL A 138 -1.11 -20.38 -8.76
C VAL A 138 -1.05 -21.20 -10.05
N PRO A 139 -0.22 -20.81 -11.04
CA PRO A 139 -0.05 -21.60 -12.24
C PRO A 139 0.47 -23.02 -11.94
N ASP A 140 -0.08 -24.01 -12.64
CA ASP A 140 0.46 -25.38 -12.65
C ASP A 140 1.71 -25.49 -13.53
N ALA A 141 2.24 -26.72 -13.68
CA ALA A 141 3.42 -26.98 -14.50
C ALA A 141 3.25 -26.61 -15.99
N SER A 142 2.02 -26.48 -16.48
CA SER A 142 1.71 -26.04 -17.85
C SER A 142 1.50 -24.52 -17.94
N GLY A 143 1.57 -23.80 -16.82
CA GLY A 143 1.31 -22.36 -16.75
C GLY A 143 -0.18 -22.00 -16.65
N LYS A 144 -1.08 -22.98 -16.58
CA LYS A 144 -2.52 -22.74 -16.42
C LYS A 144 -2.82 -22.42 -14.96
N ILE A 145 -3.64 -21.38 -14.72
CA ILE A 145 -4.20 -21.10 -13.38
C ILE A 145 -5.45 -21.97 -13.21
N PRO A 146 -5.47 -22.96 -12.30
CA PRO A 146 -6.59 -23.89 -12.19
C PRO A 146 -7.92 -23.21 -11.83
N ASN A 147 -7.86 -22.15 -11.02
CA ASN A 147 -9.01 -21.35 -10.64
C ASN A 147 -8.76 -19.87 -10.96
N ALA A 148 -9.02 -19.51 -12.22
CA ALA A 148 -8.80 -18.16 -12.73
C ALA A 148 -9.73 -17.09 -12.12
N GLY A 149 -10.78 -17.48 -11.38
CA GLY A 149 -11.61 -16.55 -10.61
C GLY A 149 -10.98 -16.12 -9.28
N TYR A 150 -9.99 -16.88 -8.79
CA TYR A 150 -9.28 -16.57 -7.54
C TYR A 150 -7.75 -16.74 -7.66
N PRO A 151 -7.08 -16.08 -8.63
CA PRO A 151 -5.63 -16.07 -8.75
C PRO A 151 -4.98 -15.48 -7.50
N ALA A 152 -3.85 -16.06 -7.09
CA ALA A 152 -2.97 -15.46 -6.10
C ALA A 152 -2.34 -14.17 -6.64
N ALA A 153 -2.15 -13.20 -5.75
CA ALA A 153 -1.48 -11.95 -6.10
C ALA A 153 -0.01 -12.20 -6.41
N LYS A 154 0.60 -11.45 -7.34
CA LYS A 154 1.97 -11.72 -7.81
C LYS A 154 2.90 -10.51 -7.69
N LEU A 155 4.15 -10.78 -7.31
CA LEU A 155 5.27 -9.84 -7.30
C LEU A 155 6.36 -10.36 -8.23
N THR A 156 6.82 -9.54 -9.18
CA THR A 156 7.86 -9.94 -10.14
C THR A 156 9.21 -9.32 -9.76
N ILE A 157 10.27 -10.12 -9.81
CA ILE A 157 11.62 -9.62 -9.58
C ILE A 157 12.13 -8.88 -10.82
N VAL A 158 12.56 -7.64 -10.64
CA VAL A 158 13.05 -6.76 -11.70
C VAL A 158 14.46 -6.25 -11.42
N ASN A 159 15.09 -5.68 -12.44
CA ASN A 159 16.35 -4.95 -12.29
C ASN A 159 16.16 -3.70 -11.43
N ALA A 160 17.21 -3.30 -10.71
CA ALA A 160 17.18 -2.13 -9.83
C ALA A 160 16.82 -0.81 -10.54
N THR A 161 17.05 -0.72 -11.85
CA THR A 161 16.75 0.46 -12.67
C THR A 161 15.29 0.56 -13.12
N THR A 162 14.48 -0.49 -12.93
CA THR A 162 13.08 -0.55 -13.42
C THR A 162 12.05 -0.14 -12.37
N THR A 163 12.43 -0.02 -11.10
CA THR A 163 11.49 0.16 -9.96
C THR A 163 11.11 1.62 -9.65
N ALA A 164 11.58 2.59 -10.44
CA ALA A 164 11.22 3.99 -10.26
C ALA A 164 9.99 4.37 -11.12
N PRO A 165 9.03 5.16 -10.61
CA PRO A 165 8.19 5.95 -11.49
C PRO A 165 9.15 6.81 -12.32
N SER A 166 9.03 6.78 -13.65
CA SER A 166 9.86 7.59 -14.54
C SER A 166 9.69 9.07 -14.20
N ALA A 167 10.59 9.61 -13.38
CA ALA A 167 10.82 11.04 -13.33
C ALA A 167 11.50 11.38 -14.67
N THR A 168 10.72 11.98 -15.57
CA THR A 168 11.22 12.57 -16.81
C THR A 168 12.47 13.39 -16.50
N ASN A 169 13.58 13.06 -17.17
CA ASN A 169 14.80 13.86 -17.15
C ASN A 169 14.46 15.31 -17.52
N ALA A 170 14.37 16.18 -16.53
CA ALA A 170 14.44 17.62 -16.74
C ALA A 170 15.88 17.93 -17.15
N SER A 171 16.14 18.02 -18.46
CA SER A 171 17.36 18.61 -18.99
C SER A 171 17.52 20.01 -18.41
N SER A 172 18.63 20.21 -17.70
CA SER A 172 19.08 21.51 -17.26
C SER A 172 19.45 22.36 -18.46
N ASN A 173 18.54 23.22 -18.93
CA ASN A 173 18.93 24.37 -19.73
C ASN A 173 19.45 25.47 -18.80
N GLN A 174 20.78 25.50 -18.70
CA GLN A 174 21.57 26.57 -18.14
C GLN A 174 21.38 27.83 -18.99
N ALA A 175 20.60 28.79 -18.51
CA ALA A 175 20.54 30.13 -19.08
C ALA A 175 21.64 31.00 -18.46
N ASN A 176 22.66 31.32 -19.27
CA ASN A 176 23.65 32.36 -18.96
C ASN A 176 23.03 33.75 -19.19
N THR A 177 23.07 34.62 -18.19
CA THR A 177 23.07 36.09 -18.39
C THR A 177 23.80 36.75 -17.21
N PRO A 178 24.71 37.72 -17.43
CA PRO A 178 25.51 38.31 -16.35
C PRO A 178 24.95 39.63 -15.77
N ALA A 179 25.22 39.79 -14.46
CA ALA A 179 25.56 40.99 -13.69
C ALA A 179 24.55 42.15 -13.51
N ALA A 180 24.26 42.47 -12.24
CA ALA A 180 24.64 43.75 -11.63
C ALA A 180 24.60 43.67 -10.09
N ALA A 181 25.67 44.13 -9.46
CA ALA A 181 25.84 44.22 -8.01
C ALA A 181 25.52 45.64 -7.51
N ALA A 182 24.97 45.75 -6.29
CA ALA A 182 25.08 46.95 -5.47
C ALA A 182 25.31 46.54 -4.00
N LYS A 183 26.37 47.11 -3.40
CA LYS A 183 26.87 46.93 -2.03
C LYS A 183 26.10 47.84 -1.05
N SER A 184 25.65 47.31 0.10
CA SER A 184 26.17 47.49 1.49
C SER A 184 25.75 48.76 2.25
N SER A 185 25.20 48.61 3.45
CA SER A 185 25.72 49.25 4.69
C SER A 185 25.05 48.70 5.95
N SER A 186 25.82 48.75 7.04
CA SER A 186 25.70 48.12 8.34
C SER A 186 24.85 48.86 9.38
N SER A 187 24.43 48.08 10.39
CA SER A 187 24.23 48.39 11.83
C SER A 187 23.28 49.52 12.23
N GLU A 188 22.29 49.18 13.06
CA GLU A 188 22.13 49.78 14.39
C GLU A 188 21.22 48.96 15.30
N ARG A 189 21.62 48.86 16.57
CA ARG A 189 21.03 48.05 17.64
C ARG A 189 19.91 48.85 18.31
N HIS A 190 18.77 48.23 18.61
CA HIS A 190 17.89 48.69 19.68
C HIS A 190 17.37 47.48 20.46
N ALA A 191 18.11 47.14 21.51
CA ALA A 191 17.59 46.37 22.62
C ALA A 191 16.87 47.36 23.56
N VAL A 192 15.59 47.11 23.85
CA VAL A 192 14.94 47.63 25.05
C VAL A 192 14.20 46.47 25.70
N ALA A 193 14.72 46.05 26.85
CA ALA A 193 14.06 45.17 27.79
C ALA A 193 13.24 46.01 28.77
N SER A 194 11.98 45.62 28.99
CA SER A 194 11.08 45.97 30.12
C SER A 194 9.74 45.31 29.80
N GLY A 195 9.03 44.57 30.63
CA GLY A 195 9.09 44.24 32.04
C GLY A 195 7.75 43.54 32.35
N CYS A 196 7.78 42.57 33.27
CA CYS A 196 6.65 41.81 33.81
C CYS A 196 5.29 42.54 33.89
N LEU A 197 4.20 41.86 33.53
CA LEU A 197 2.98 41.86 34.36
C LEU A 197 2.19 40.55 34.20
N VAL A 198 2.04 39.84 35.31
CA VAL A 198 1.14 38.70 35.53
C VAL A 198 -0.27 39.24 35.80
N ALA A 199 -1.30 38.62 35.24
CA ALA A 199 -2.66 38.71 35.79
C ALA A 199 -3.41 37.39 35.53
N ALA A 200 -3.60 36.64 36.61
CA ALA A 200 -4.57 35.56 36.71
C ALA A 200 -5.93 36.15 37.06
N PHE A 201 -7.01 35.61 36.48
CA PHE A 201 -8.36 35.77 37.03
C PHE A 201 -9.05 34.41 37.06
N ALA A 202 -9.47 34.04 38.26
CA ALA A 202 -10.27 32.88 38.58
C ALA A 202 -11.69 33.30 39.00
N SER A 203 -12.63 32.42 38.67
CA SER A 203 -13.90 32.15 39.37
C SER A 203 -15.10 33.08 39.12
N LEU A 204 -16.22 32.47 38.69
CA LEU A 204 -17.43 32.42 39.52
C LEU A 204 -18.39 31.31 39.03
N ALA A 205 -18.76 30.42 39.95
CA ALA A 205 -19.83 29.43 39.79
C ALA A 205 -21.16 30.00 40.30
N LEU A 206 -22.28 29.61 39.70
CA LEU A 206 -23.59 29.68 40.36
C LEU A 206 -24.43 28.46 39.97
N ALA A 207 -24.80 27.68 40.99
CA ALA A 207 -25.77 26.59 40.93
C ALA A 207 -27.17 27.14 41.28
N VAL A 208 -28.22 26.63 40.63
CA VAL A 208 -29.61 26.72 41.11
C VAL A 208 -30.28 25.36 40.90
N SER A 209 -31.01 24.95 41.93
CA SER A 209 -31.68 23.65 42.13
C SER A 209 -33.21 23.79 42.00
N GLY A 210 -33.84 22.73 41.48
CA GLY A 210 -35.15 22.21 41.91
C GLY A 210 -36.40 22.74 41.19
N PRO A 211 -37.57 22.09 41.41
CA PRO A 211 -37.86 20.91 42.25
C PRO A 211 -37.81 19.55 41.52
#